data_AF-A0A2I0T5H6-F1
#
_entry.id   AF-A0A2I0T5H6-F1
#
_cell.length_a   1.000
_cell.length_b   1.000
_cell.length_c   1.000
_cell.angle_alpha   90.00
_cell.angle_beta   90.00
_cell.angle_gamma   90.00
#
_symmetry.space_group_name_H-M   'P 1'
#
loop_
_entity.id
_entity.type
_entity.pdbx_description
1 polymer ?
#
loop_
_entity_poly.entity_id
_entity_poly.type
_entity_poly.pdbx_seq_one_letter_code
_entity_poly.pdbx_strand_id
1 'polypeptide(L)'
;MTQMETRFRAERELRLRSLAAQNVPIDRLWLKEASEKHLRAQARYELTMDFTNLHLQDQMEDTKQMATKTQMEREAWVTEKMEKAKAAVQCSRLWDIPSRLLAQQKSSVELEQYVNECKEKKQALKETLKELELKQAELKFCQPPNKNRVLEEELRRNLQLEEARLEQMRAQMLRNQELLVDFENGIDHLFVRLHGITVPDQDDSIKARGVEEKLQHCEKKLQYLLQRVADLPPDSHSLDENNETFVKVRNFLEKTTANDPKNLKISLDDIGSSIQDPFDFADKDHGLVLTREDIKKQGLYLIESKKKGGKKK
;
A
#
# COMPACT_ATOMS: atom_id res chain seq x y z
N MET A 1 -9.46 36.90 22.00
CA MET A 1 -10.32 37.52 23.03
C MET A 1 -9.91 38.97 23.31
N THR A 2 -8.65 39.22 23.69
CA THR A 2 -8.15 40.57 24.05
C THR A 2 -8.26 41.64 22.95
N GLN A 3 -8.00 41.30 21.67
CA GLN A 3 -8.12 42.27 20.56
C GLN A 3 -9.56 42.67 20.23
N MET A 4 -10.56 41.83 20.54
CA MET A 4 -11.95 42.11 20.22
C MET A 4 -12.57 43.04 21.28
N GLU A 5 -12.19 42.84 22.54
CA GLU A 5 -12.58 43.70 23.66
C GLU A 5 -11.97 45.11 23.55
N THR A 6 -10.73 45.24 23.09
CA THR A 6 -10.11 46.55 22.86
C THR A 6 -10.78 47.34 21.75
N ARG A 7 -11.16 46.67 20.65
CA ARG A 7 -11.94 47.27 19.56
C ARG A 7 -13.32 47.74 20.03
N PHE A 8 -14.03 46.91 20.80
CA PHE A 8 -15.35 47.27 21.33
C PHE A 8 -15.30 48.46 22.31
N ARG A 9 -14.27 48.52 23.16
CA ARG A 9 -14.07 49.67 24.06
C ARG A 9 -13.76 50.96 23.29
N ALA A 10 -12.88 50.89 22.29
CA ALA A 10 -12.53 52.04 21.45
C ALA A 10 -13.74 52.56 20.65
N GLU A 11 -14.56 51.65 20.11
CA GLU A 11 -15.79 51.99 19.41
C GLU A 11 -16.83 52.64 20.34
N ARG A 12 -17.00 52.12 21.56
CA ARG A 12 -17.87 52.72 22.57
C ARG A 12 -17.43 54.13 22.97
N GLU A 13 -16.12 54.34 23.14
CA GLU A 13 -15.57 55.66 23.48
C GLU A 13 -15.74 56.67 22.34
N LEU A 14 -15.58 56.24 21.09
CA LEU A 14 -15.84 57.05 19.91
C LEU A 14 -17.31 57.47 19.83
N ARG A 15 -18.25 56.54 20.07
CA ARG A 15 -19.70 56.83 20.11
C ARG A 15 -20.05 57.86 21.17
N LEU A 16 -19.47 57.74 22.37
CA LEU A 16 -19.69 58.70 23.46
C LEU A 16 -19.16 60.10 23.11
N ARG A 17 -17.96 60.18 22.53
CA ARG A 17 -17.39 61.47 22.07
C ARG A 17 -18.21 62.10 20.95
N SER A 18 -18.70 61.30 20.00
CA SER A 18 -19.52 61.79 18.89
C SER A 18 -20.90 62.28 19.36
N LEU A 19 -21.51 61.61 20.33
CA LEU A 19 -22.76 62.06 20.97
C LEU A 19 -22.55 63.36 21.74
N ALA A 20 -21.47 63.48 22.51
CA ALA A 20 -21.13 64.71 23.20
C ALA A 20 -20.92 65.89 22.22
N ALA A 21 -20.19 65.65 21.12
CA ALA A 21 -19.97 66.67 20.09
C ALA A 21 -21.25 67.08 19.35
N GLN A 22 -22.23 66.18 19.20
CA GLN A 22 -23.51 66.46 18.54
C GLN A 22 -24.51 67.20 19.45
N ASN A 23 -24.43 67.01 20.77
CA ASN A 23 -25.30 67.69 21.73
C ASN A 23 -24.86 69.14 22.02
N VAL A 24 -23.56 69.45 21.95
CA VAL A 24 -23.02 70.80 22.21
C VAL A 24 -23.60 71.90 21.30
N PRO A 25 -23.78 71.70 19.98
CA PRO A 25 -24.44 72.66 19.10
C PRO A 25 -25.92 72.87 19.43
N ILE A 26 -26.61 71.81 19.85
CA ILE A 26 -28.06 71.82 20.14
C ILE A 26 -28.33 72.63 21.41
N ASP A 27 -27.55 72.41 22.47
CA ASP A 27 -27.64 73.18 23.71
C ASP A 27 -27.31 74.66 23.48
N ARG A 28 -26.31 74.95 22.62
CA ARG A 28 -25.91 76.32 22.28
C ARG A 28 -26.96 77.04 21.43
N LEU A 29 -27.67 76.34 20.55
CA LEU A 29 -28.77 76.90 19.76
C LEU A 29 -29.98 77.20 20.64
N TRP A 30 -30.32 76.29 21.56
CA TRP A 30 -31.41 76.46 22.52
C TRP A 30 -31.15 77.59 23.53
N LEU A 31 -29.92 77.71 24.04
CA LEU A 31 -29.57 78.80 24.96
C LEU A 31 -29.68 80.16 24.27
N LYS A 32 -29.29 80.24 22.99
CA LYS A 32 -29.48 81.44 22.17
C LYS A 32 -30.95 81.76 21.96
N GLU A 33 -31.76 80.79 21.57
CA GLU A 33 -33.19 81.00 21.32
C GLU A 33 -33.97 81.38 22.60
N ALA A 34 -33.61 80.80 23.75
CA ALA A 34 -34.15 81.17 25.05
C ALA A 34 -33.79 82.61 25.44
N SER A 35 -32.53 83.02 25.22
CA SER A 35 -32.07 84.39 25.47
C SER A 35 -32.77 85.42 24.56
N GLU A 36 -33.01 85.06 23.29
CA GLU A 36 -33.67 85.93 22.32
C GLU A 36 -35.18 86.07 22.59
N LYS A 37 -35.83 85.00 23.06
CA LYS A 37 -37.22 85.06 23.54
C LYS A 37 -37.37 85.93 24.78
N HIS A 38 -36.41 85.89 25.71
CA HIS A 38 -36.41 86.77 26.87
C HIS A 38 -36.26 88.25 26.47
N LEU A 39 -35.34 88.56 25.55
CA LEU A 39 -35.18 89.91 25.00
C LEU A 39 -36.43 90.42 24.25
N ARG A 40 -37.09 89.56 23.46
CA ARG A 40 -38.36 89.93 22.79
C ARG A 40 -39.51 90.13 23.78
N ALA A 41 -39.54 89.38 24.88
CA ALA A 41 -40.54 89.57 25.93
C ALA A 41 -40.29 90.89 26.69
N GLN A 42 -39.03 91.20 27.02
CA GLN A 42 -38.66 92.46 27.67
C GLN A 42 -38.95 93.67 26.76
N ALA A 43 -38.61 93.60 25.47
CA ALA A 43 -38.93 94.65 24.51
C ALA A 43 -40.44 94.85 24.32
N ARG A 44 -41.26 93.80 24.47
CA ARG A 44 -42.72 93.91 24.47
C ARG A 44 -43.25 94.58 25.74
N TYR A 45 -42.66 94.28 26.90
CA TYR A 45 -43.00 94.93 28.18
C TYR A 45 -42.58 96.41 28.20
N GLU A 46 -41.46 96.77 27.57
CA GLU A 46 -41.02 98.17 27.42
C GLU A 46 -41.91 98.94 26.41
N LEU A 47 -42.41 98.31 25.35
CA LEU A 47 -43.35 98.93 24.39
C LEU A 47 -44.79 99.07 24.91
N THR A 48 -45.19 98.29 25.93
CA THR A 48 -46.55 98.31 26.50
C THR A 48 -46.71 99.24 27.70
N MET A 49 -45.62 99.82 28.22
CA MET A 49 -45.69 100.83 29.29
C MET A 49 -46.11 102.22 28.78
N ASP A 50 -46.09 102.47 27.47
CA ASP A 50 -46.37 103.81 26.91
C ASP A 50 -47.77 104.00 26.31
N PHE A 51 -48.67 103.01 26.37
CA PHE A 51 -50.06 103.21 25.93
C PHE A 51 -51.12 102.62 26.88
N THR A 52 -51.65 103.56 27.67
CA THR A 52 -53.06 103.70 28.10
C THR A 52 -53.52 102.95 29.34
N ASN A 53 -53.59 103.70 30.44
CA ASN A 53 -54.63 103.56 31.46
C ASN A 53 -55.92 104.24 30.97
N LEU A 54 -57.05 103.52 30.95
CA LEU A 54 -58.36 103.91 31.54
C LEU A 54 -59.51 103.00 31.05
N HIS A 55 -59.98 102.16 31.99
CA HIS A 55 -61.39 101.84 32.31
C HIS A 55 -62.43 101.60 31.20
N LEU A 56 -62.91 100.35 31.07
CA LEU A 56 -64.34 100.04 30.90
C LEU A 56 -64.62 98.59 31.31
N GLN A 57 -65.37 98.43 32.41
CA GLN A 57 -65.73 97.15 33.01
C GLN A 57 -67.25 96.92 32.93
N ASP A 58 -67.62 95.63 32.90
CA ASP A 58 -68.93 95.02 33.18
C ASP A 58 -69.99 95.00 32.08
N GLN A 59 -69.80 94.08 31.12
CA GLN A 59 -70.88 93.26 30.51
C GLN A 59 -70.35 92.07 29.67
N MET A 60 -69.22 91.48 30.06
CA MET A 60 -68.58 90.33 29.37
C MET A 60 -68.02 89.25 30.33
N GLU A 61 -68.47 89.22 31.59
CA GLU A 61 -67.83 88.37 32.61
C GLU A 61 -68.22 86.88 32.54
N ASP A 62 -69.47 86.54 32.24
CA ASP A 62 -69.91 85.13 32.24
C ASP A 62 -69.32 84.29 31.09
N THR A 63 -69.20 84.86 29.89
CA THR A 63 -68.55 84.18 28.75
C THR A 63 -67.04 84.11 28.91
N LYS A 64 -66.41 85.09 29.57
CA LYS A 64 -64.97 85.04 29.92
C LYS A 64 -64.69 84.04 31.03
N GLN A 65 -65.57 83.89 32.03
CA GLN A 65 -65.42 82.91 33.11
C GLN A 65 -65.61 81.46 32.61
N MET A 66 -66.57 81.21 31.71
CA MET A 66 -66.73 79.89 31.06
C MET A 66 -65.54 79.54 30.15
N ALA A 67 -65.03 80.51 29.38
CA ALA A 67 -63.85 80.31 28.53
C ALA A 67 -62.58 80.02 29.34
N THR A 68 -62.41 80.67 30.50
CA THR A 68 -61.26 80.42 31.38
C THR A 68 -61.36 79.09 32.11
N LYS A 69 -62.56 78.65 32.51
CA LYS A 69 -62.76 77.33 33.12
C LYS A 69 -62.47 76.18 32.14
N THR A 70 -63.00 76.29 30.92
CA THR A 70 -62.72 75.31 29.84
C THR A 70 -61.25 75.31 29.40
N GLN A 71 -60.58 76.46 29.45
CA GLN A 71 -59.14 76.57 29.24
C GLN A 71 -58.33 75.85 30.35
N MET A 72 -58.71 76.04 31.61
CA MET A 72 -58.03 75.42 32.76
C MET A 72 -58.18 73.89 32.76
N GLU A 73 -59.36 73.37 32.42
CA GLU A 73 -59.59 71.91 32.28
C GLU A 73 -58.76 71.31 31.14
N ARG A 74 -58.63 72.03 30.02
CA ARG A 74 -57.75 71.61 28.91
C ARG A 74 -56.28 71.59 29.33
N GLU A 75 -55.81 72.59 30.07
CA GLU A 75 -54.43 72.66 30.56
C GLU A 75 -54.12 71.53 31.56
N ALA A 76 -55.04 71.24 32.48
CA ALA A 76 -54.93 70.12 33.42
C ALA A 76 -54.86 68.77 32.68
N TRP A 77 -55.69 68.58 31.64
CA TRP A 77 -55.63 67.38 30.82
C TRP A 77 -54.31 67.26 30.03
N VAL A 78 -53.81 68.35 29.45
CA VAL A 78 -52.53 68.35 28.72
C VAL A 78 -51.37 68.01 29.65
N THR A 79 -51.33 68.61 30.84
CA THR A 79 -50.27 68.33 31.83
C THR A 79 -50.32 66.89 32.33
N GLU A 80 -51.51 66.34 32.60
CA GLU A 80 -51.67 64.92 32.97
C GLU A 80 -51.13 63.98 31.88
N LYS A 81 -51.44 64.25 30.60
CA LYS A 81 -50.95 63.46 29.47
C LYS A 81 -49.43 63.57 29.30
N MET A 82 -48.87 64.77 29.51
CA MET A 82 -47.43 65.00 29.43
C MET A 82 -46.67 64.29 30.56
N GLU A 83 -47.19 64.31 31.80
CA GLU A 83 -46.59 63.56 32.91
C GLU A 83 -46.72 62.03 32.73
N LYS A 84 -47.82 61.54 32.16
CA LYS A 84 -47.95 60.14 31.73
C LYS A 84 -46.92 59.76 30.67
N ALA A 85 -46.71 60.62 29.67
CA ALA A 85 -45.70 60.41 28.63
C ALA A 85 -44.28 60.40 29.21
N LYS A 86 -43.98 61.31 30.14
CA LYS A 86 -42.72 61.35 30.89
C LYS A 86 -42.47 60.07 31.68
N ALA A 87 -43.48 59.57 32.39
CA ALA A 87 -43.40 58.31 33.14
C ALA A 87 -43.18 57.10 32.21
N ALA A 88 -43.84 57.06 31.05
CA ALA A 88 -43.67 55.97 30.08
C ALA A 88 -42.28 55.97 29.42
N VAL A 89 -41.77 57.15 29.08
CA VAL A 89 -40.49 57.32 28.38
C VAL A 89 -39.30 57.33 29.35
N GLN A 90 -39.54 57.39 30.66
CA GLN A 90 -38.49 57.24 31.66
C GLN A 90 -37.83 58.56 32.09
N CYS A 91 -38.27 59.73 31.61
CA CYS A 91 -37.46 60.95 31.59
C CYS A 91 -37.69 61.91 32.77
N SER A 92 -36.70 62.76 33.06
CA SER A 92 -36.72 63.67 34.23
C SER A 92 -37.52 64.94 33.97
N ARG A 93 -37.46 65.49 32.75
CA ARG A 93 -38.19 66.70 32.35
C ARG A 93 -39.09 66.43 31.16
N LEU A 94 -40.18 67.17 31.05
CA LEU A 94 -41.14 67.08 29.92
C LEU A 94 -40.47 67.38 28.58
N TRP A 95 -39.51 68.31 28.57
CA TRP A 95 -38.76 68.70 27.36
C TRP A 95 -37.80 67.62 26.85
N ASP A 96 -37.49 66.60 27.65
CA ASP A 96 -36.56 65.52 27.26
C ASP A 96 -37.27 64.38 26.50
N ILE A 97 -38.62 64.36 26.50
CA ILE A 97 -39.43 63.33 25.87
C ILE A 97 -39.07 63.14 24.38
N PRO A 98 -38.96 64.20 23.54
CA PRO A 98 -38.64 64.04 22.13
C PRO A 98 -37.26 63.42 21.90
N SER A 99 -36.25 63.86 22.66
CA SER A 99 -34.88 63.35 22.56
C SER A 99 -34.78 61.88 22.94
N ARG A 100 -35.51 61.45 23.99
CA ARG A 100 -35.58 60.05 24.39
C ARG A 100 -36.28 59.17 23.35
N LEU A 101 -37.40 59.61 22.80
CA LEU A 101 -38.12 58.87 21.77
C LEU A 101 -37.26 58.69 20.52
N LEU A 102 -36.54 59.73 20.11
CA LEU A 102 -35.57 59.65 19.02
C LEU A 102 -34.42 58.67 19.32
N ALA A 103 -33.90 58.66 20.55
CA ALA A 103 -32.85 57.71 20.95
C ALA A 103 -33.36 56.26 20.98
N GLN A 104 -34.58 56.02 21.47
CA GLN A 104 -35.23 54.71 21.43
C GLN A 104 -35.47 54.24 20.00
N GLN A 105 -35.94 55.12 19.12
CA GLN A 105 -36.13 54.81 17.71
C GLN A 105 -34.80 54.41 17.04
N LYS A 106 -33.73 55.19 17.23
CA LYS A 106 -32.40 54.85 16.71
C LYS A 106 -31.90 53.51 17.23
N SER A 107 -32.00 53.29 18.55
CA SER A 107 -31.60 52.02 19.17
C SER A 107 -32.43 50.84 18.66
N SER A 108 -33.73 51.03 18.39
CA SER A 108 -34.59 50.00 17.82
C SER A 108 -34.15 49.62 16.42
N VAL A 109 -33.83 50.61 15.57
CA VAL A 109 -33.34 50.38 14.21
C VAL A 109 -31.97 49.68 14.22
N GLU A 110 -31.06 50.12 15.08
CA GLU A 110 -29.75 49.47 15.24
C GLU A 110 -29.89 48.01 15.72
N LEU A 111 -30.80 47.75 16.65
CA LEU A 111 -31.05 46.39 17.14
C LEU A 111 -31.68 45.51 16.05
N GLU A 112 -32.61 46.03 15.27
CA GLU A 112 -33.22 45.32 14.15
C GLU A 112 -32.19 44.97 13.07
N GLN A 113 -31.29 45.90 12.75
CA GLN A 113 -30.16 45.62 11.86
C GLN A 113 -29.27 44.51 12.43
N TYR A 114 -28.90 44.58 13.71
CA TYR A 114 -28.08 43.56 14.36
C TYR A 114 -28.74 42.18 14.35
N VAL A 115 -30.05 42.11 14.57
CA VAL A 115 -30.83 40.87 14.50
C VAL A 115 -30.78 40.30 13.08
N ASN A 116 -30.89 41.14 12.05
CA ASN A 116 -30.82 40.70 10.66
C ASN A 116 -29.42 40.19 10.29
N GLU A 117 -28.35 40.89 10.70
CA GLU A 117 -26.97 40.41 10.50
C GLU A 117 -26.72 39.06 11.19
N CYS A 118 -27.29 38.85 12.38
CA CYS A 118 -27.20 37.58 13.08
C CYS A 118 -27.93 36.44 12.34
N LYS A 119 -29.10 36.74 11.75
CA LYS A 119 -29.85 35.77 10.92
C LYS A 119 -29.07 35.38 9.67
N GLU A 120 -28.46 36.35 8.99
CA GLU A 120 -27.62 36.11 7.80
C GLU A 120 -26.39 35.27 8.16
N LYS A 121 -25.67 35.63 9.23
CA LYS A 121 -24.52 34.84 9.71
C LYS A 121 -24.92 33.40 10.06
N LYS A 122 -26.08 33.22 10.71
CA LYS A 122 -26.60 31.88 11.02
C LYS A 122 -26.92 31.08 9.76
N GLN A 123 -27.44 31.71 8.72
CA GLN A 123 -27.73 31.06 7.46
C GLN A 123 -26.44 30.66 6.72
N ALA A 124 -25.47 31.57 6.63
CA ALA A 124 -24.17 31.29 6.04
C ALA A 124 -23.45 30.13 6.76
N LEU A 125 -23.48 30.11 8.10
CA LEU A 125 -22.89 29.02 8.89
C LEU A 125 -23.58 27.67 8.67
N LYS A 126 -24.90 27.66 8.41
CA LYS A 126 -25.61 26.42 8.07
C LYS A 126 -25.20 25.90 6.68
N GLU A 127 -24.98 26.79 5.73
CA GLU A 127 -24.54 26.43 4.38
C GLU A 127 -23.11 25.88 4.40
N THR A 128 -22.19 26.53 5.10
CA THR A 128 -20.81 26.02 5.25
C THR A 128 -20.78 24.68 5.98
N LEU A 129 -21.64 24.48 6.99
CA LEU A 129 -21.74 23.20 7.69
C LEU A 129 -22.18 22.08 6.74
N LYS A 130 -23.20 22.31 5.91
CA LYS A 130 -23.63 21.32 4.90
C LYS A 130 -22.53 21.01 3.88
N GLU A 131 -21.78 22.02 3.44
CA GLU A 131 -20.65 21.84 2.52
C GLU A 131 -19.54 20.98 3.15
N LEU A 132 -19.23 21.22 4.43
CA LEU A 132 -18.24 20.45 5.17
C LEU A 132 -18.70 19.01 5.43
N GLU A 133 -19.98 18.79 5.72
CA GLU A 133 -20.56 17.45 5.86
C GLU A 133 -20.45 16.66 4.55
N LEU A 134 -20.72 17.29 3.41
CA LEU A 134 -20.57 16.69 2.09
C LEU A 134 -19.10 16.34 1.79
N LYS A 135 -18.17 17.27 2.03
CA LYS A 135 -16.73 17.01 1.90
C LYS A 135 -16.27 15.89 2.83
N GLN A 136 -16.79 15.82 4.05
CA GLN A 136 -16.48 14.73 4.97
C GLN A 136 -17.00 13.39 4.46
N ALA A 137 -18.22 13.35 3.90
CA ALA A 137 -18.77 12.14 3.30
C ALA A 137 -17.93 11.69 2.10
N GLU A 138 -17.55 12.62 1.21
CA GLU A 138 -16.63 12.32 0.12
C GLU A 138 -15.31 11.74 0.63
N LEU A 139 -14.69 12.32 1.65
CA LEU A 139 -13.44 11.79 2.23
C LEU A 139 -13.63 10.43 2.91
N LYS A 140 -14.77 10.18 3.56
CA LYS A 140 -15.06 8.91 4.25
C LYS A 140 -15.37 7.78 3.27
N PHE A 141 -16.07 8.07 2.17
CA PHE A 141 -16.64 7.05 1.29
C PHE A 141 -15.98 6.98 -0.09
N CYS A 142 -15.38 8.06 -0.58
CA CYS A 142 -14.62 8.06 -1.83
C CYS A 142 -13.15 7.79 -1.54
N GLN A 143 -12.76 6.50 -1.50
CA GLN A 143 -11.36 6.14 -1.68
C GLN A 143 -10.99 6.37 -3.16
N PRO A 144 -9.94 7.16 -3.48
CA PRO A 144 -9.49 7.27 -4.86
C PRO A 144 -9.16 5.87 -5.40
N PRO A 145 -9.54 5.53 -6.65
CA PRO A 145 -9.26 4.23 -7.23
C PRO A 145 -7.77 3.93 -7.09
N ASN A 146 -7.48 2.87 -6.33
CA ASN A 146 -6.15 2.59 -5.82
C ASN A 146 -5.28 2.05 -6.97
N LYS A 147 -4.80 2.94 -7.84
CA LYS A 147 -3.94 2.62 -9.01
C LYS A 147 -2.71 1.81 -8.59
N ASN A 148 -2.26 2.03 -7.35
CA ASN A 148 -1.18 1.28 -6.72
C ASN A 148 -1.49 -0.22 -6.60
N ARG A 149 -2.75 -0.61 -6.36
CA ARG A 149 -3.15 -2.02 -6.24
C ARG A 149 -3.02 -2.78 -7.57
N VAL A 150 -3.38 -2.15 -8.69
CA VAL A 150 -3.24 -2.75 -10.02
C VAL A 150 -1.75 -2.92 -10.37
N LEU A 151 -0.93 -1.90 -10.09
CA LEU A 151 0.52 -1.96 -10.29
C LEU A 151 1.17 -3.01 -9.39
N GLU A 152 0.74 -3.12 -8.14
CA GLU A 152 1.22 -4.12 -7.18
C GLU A 152 0.92 -5.55 -7.66
N GLU A 153 -0.30 -5.79 -8.16
CA GLU A 153 -0.69 -7.08 -8.75
C GLU A 153 0.11 -7.40 -10.02
N GLU A 154 0.41 -6.40 -10.85
CA GLU A 154 1.27 -6.56 -12.03
C GLU A 154 2.72 -6.88 -11.66
N LEU A 155 3.30 -6.17 -10.70
CA LEU A 155 4.65 -6.44 -10.20
C LEU A 155 4.75 -7.83 -9.56
N ARG A 156 3.73 -8.27 -8.82
CA ARG A 156 3.68 -9.65 -8.29
C ARG A 156 3.69 -10.70 -9.39
N ARG A 157 2.90 -10.50 -10.46
CA ARG A 157 2.90 -11.41 -11.61
C ARG A 157 4.26 -11.45 -12.31
N ASN A 158 4.89 -10.29 -12.50
CA ASN A 158 6.22 -10.21 -13.12
C ASN A 158 7.29 -10.88 -12.26
N LEU A 159 7.23 -10.71 -10.93
CA LEU A 159 8.14 -11.38 -10.00
C LEU A 159 8.02 -12.91 -10.12
N GLN A 160 6.80 -13.45 -10.11
CA GLN A 160 6.58 -14.90 -10.25
C GLN A 160 7.11 -15.46 -11.57
N LEU A 161 6.97 -14.71 -12.67
CA LEU A 161 7.50 -15.11 -13.97
C LEU A 161 9.03 -15.16 -13.98
N GLU A 162 9.69 -14.15 -13.42
CA GLU A 162 11.14 -14.12 -13.33
C GLU A 162 11.69 -15.16 -12.35
N GLU A 163 10.99 -15.43 -11.24
CA GLU A 163 11.33 -16.53 -10.33
C GLU A 163 11.25 -17.89 -11.05
N ALA A 164 10.18 -18.16 -11.81
CA ALA A 164 10.05 -19.39 -12.57
C ALA A 164 11.13 -19.54 -13.65
N ARG A 165 11.46 -18.44 -14.35
CA ARG A 165 12.53 -18.40 -15.34
C ARG A 165 13.89 -18.68 -14.71
N LEU A 166 14.14 -18.12 -13.53
CA LEU A 166 15.38 -18.33 -12.78
C LEU A 166 15.48 -19.77 -12.26
N GLU A 167 14.39 -20.36 -11.78
CA GLU A 167 14.32 -21.77 -11.39
C GLU A 167 14.66 -22.69 -12.57
N GLN A 168 14.11 -22.40 -13.75
CA GLN A 168 14.40 -23.14 -14.98
C GLN A 168 15.88 -23.04 -15.37
N MET A 169 16.46 -21.84 -15.29
CA MET A 169 17.88 -21.62 -15.59
C MET A 169 18.78 -22.37 -14.60
N ARG A 170 18.45 -22.35 -13.31
CA ARG A 170 19.16 -23.12 -12.28
C ARG A 170 19.10 -24.62 -12.55
N ALA A 171 17.93 -25.14 -12.89
CA ALA A 171 17.77 -26.56 -13.23
C ALA A 171 18.55 -26.93 -14.51
N GLN A 172 18.66 -26.03 -15.48
CA GLN A 172 19.50 -26.24 -16.66
C GLN A 172 20.99 -26.21 -16.31
N MET A 173 21.42 -25.26 -15.48
CA MET A 173 22.81 -25.17 -15.01
C MET A 173 23.23 -26.44 -14.28
N LEU A 174 22.38 -26.95 -13.38
CA LEU A 174 22.66 -28.16 -12.62
C LEU A 174 22.83 -29.38 -13.53
N ARG A 175 21.93 -29.56 -14.51
CA ARG A 175 22.05 -30.63 -15.52
C ARG A 175 23.32 -30.50 -16.36
N ASN A 176 23.70 -29.29 -16.73
CA ASN A 176 24.95 -29.06 -17.47
C ASN A 176 26.18 -29.39 -16.61
N GLN A 177 26.13 -29.08 -15.31
CA GLN A 177 27.21 -29.41 -14.39
C GLN A 177 27.33 -30.92 -14.17
N GLU A 178 26.21 -31.63 -14.01
CA GLU A 178 26.18 -33.10 -13.97
C GLU A 178 26.79 -33.70 -15.24
N LEU A 179 26.37 -33.20 -16.40
CA LEU A 179 26.90 -33.64 -17.69
C LEU A 179 28.41 -33.40 -17.83
N LEU A 180 28.93 -32.27 -17.34
CA LEU A 180 30.37 -32.00 -17.33
C LEU A 180 31.12 -33.02 -16.48
N VAL A 181 30.61 -33.33 -15.29
CA VAL A 181 31.19 -34.37 -14.42
C VAL A 181 31.16 -35.74 -15.10
N ASP A 182 30.07 -36.08 -15.79
CA ASP A 182 29.97 -37.33 -16.55
C ASP A 182 31.00 -37.41 -17.68
N PHE A 183 31.24 -36.29 -18.38
CA PHE A 183 32.29 -36.23 -19.41
C PHE A 183 33.69 -36.39 -18.80
N GLU A 184 33.99 -35.71 -17.70
CA GLU A 184 35.27 -35.85 -16.99
C GLU A 184 35.50 -37.29 -16.54
N ASN A 185 34.48 -37.92 -15.94
CA ASN A 185 34.53 -39.33 -15.55
C ASN A 185 34.72 -40.27 -16.73
N GLY A 186 34.05 -40.00 -17.86
CA GLY A 186 34.19 -40.77 -19.10
C GLY A 186 35.61 -40.70 -19.66
N ILE A 187 36.21 -39.51 -19.66
CA ILE A 187 37.59 -39.29 -20.09
C ILE A 187 38.57 -39.98 -19.14
N ASP A 188 38.35 -39.89 -17.83
CA ASP A 188 39.18 -40.55 -16.82
C ASP A 188 39.14 -42.07 -16.96
N HIS A 189 37.96 -42.64 -17.19
CA HIS A 189 37.80 -44.07 -17.42
C HIS A 189 38.51 -44.54 -18.70
N LEU A 190 38.41 -43.77 -19.78
CA LEU A 190 39.12 -44.05 -21.02
C LEU A 190 40.64 -43.98 -20.80
N PHE A 191 41.11 -42.94 -20.11
CA PHE A 191 42.52 -42.75 -19.80
C PHE A 191 43.10 -43.91 -18.98
N VAL A 192 42.37 -44.39 -17.96
CA VAL A 192 42.76 -45.56 -17.16
C VAL A 192 42.81 -46.83 -18.01
N ARG A 193 41.81 -47.05 -18.87
CA ARG A 193 41.80 -48.23 -19.77
C ARG A 193 42.97 -48.26 -20.74
N LEU A 194 43.39 -47.10 -21.23
CA LEU A 194 44.50 -46.97 -22.17
C LEU A 194 45.88 -46.85 -21.48
N HIS A 195 45.92 -46.81 -20.15
CA HIS A 195 47.16 -46.59 -19.40
C HIS A 195 48.22 -47.67 -19.68
N GLY A 196 47.82 -48.93 -19.80
CA GLY A 196 48.72 -50.07 -20.03
C GLY A 196 49.29 -50.20 -21.45
N ILE A 197 48.93 -49.31 -22.38
CA ILE A 197 49.44 -49.35 -23.77
C ILE A 197 50.68 -48.47 -23.86
N THR A 198 51.83 -49.07 -24.12
CA THR A 198 53.08 -48.33 -24.34
C THR A 198 53.16 -47.90 -25.81
N VAL A 199 53.18 -46.58 -26.04
CA VAL A 199 53.37 -45.99 -27.36
C VAL A 199 54.84 -45.59 -27.50
N PRO A 200 55.53 -45.92 -28.61
CA PRO A 200 56.89 -45.45 -28.87
C PRO A 200 56.94 -43.91 -28.80
N ASP A 201 57.97 -43.36 -28.17
CA ASP A 201 58.19 -41.90 -28.00
C ASP A 201 57.23 -41.16 -27.04
N GLN A 202 56.44 -41.87 -26.22
CA GLN A 202 55.55 -41.25 -25.24
C GLN A 202 56.05 -41.46 -23.79
N ASP A 203 56.37 -40.36 -23.08
CA ASP A 203 56.69 -40.39 -21.66
C ASP A 203 55.42 -40.61 -20.81
N ASP A 204 55.11 -41.87 -20.48
CA ASP A 204 54.01 -42.25 -19.58
C ASP A 204 54.21 -41.74 -18.12
N SER A 205 55.35 -41.09 -17.83
CA SER A 205 55.71 -40.49 -16.53
C SER A 205 54.91 -39.21 -16.21
N ILE A 206 54.40 -38.52 -17.23
CA ILE A 206 53.67 -37.26 -17.03
C ILE A 206 52.25 -37.58 -16.55
N LYS A 207 51.97 -37.33 -15.27
CA LYS A 207 50.60 -37.35 -14.72
C LYS A 207 49.79 -36.24 -15.40
N ALA A 208 49.08 -36.58 -16.49
CA ALA A 208 48.13 -35.69 -17.15
C ALA A 208 47.13 -35.19 -16.09
N ARG A 209 47.15 -33.88 -15.84
CA ARG A 209 46.43 -33.27 -14.71
C ARG A 209 45.13 -32.61 -15.19
N GLY A 210 45.11 -32.12 -16.43
CA GLY A 210 43.91 -31.55 -17.08
C GLY A 210 43.12 -32.55 -17.92
N VAL A 211 41.81 -32.31 -18.09
CA VAL A 211 40.90 -33.11 -18.93
C VAL A 211 41.35 -33.12 -20.40
N GLU A 212 41.77 -31.97 -20.91
CA GLU A 212 42.28 -31.82 -22.28
C GLU A 212 43.57 -32.62 -22.51
N GLU A 213 44.50 -32.60 -21.54
CA GLU A 213 45.74 -33.37 -21.60
C GLU A 213 45.46 -34.89 -21.61
N LYS A 214 44.50 -35.33 -20.78
CA LYS A 214 44.05 -36.73 -20.75
C LYS A 214 43.41 -37.14 -22.08
N LEU A 215 42.61 -36.27 -22.68
CA LEU A 215 41.96 -36.53 -23.96
C LEU A 215 42.98 -36.66 -25.11
N GLN A 216 43.93 -35.74 -25.19
CA GLN A 216 45.02 -35.79 -26.18
C GLN A 216 45.90 -37.04 -26.00
N HIS A 217 46.15 -37.45 -24.75
CA HIS A 217 46.85 -38.71 -24.48
C HIS A 217 46.07 -39.93 -24.98
N CYS A 218 44.76 -39.96 -24.71
CA CYS A 218 43.88 -41.02 -25.22
C CYS A 218 43.85 -41.04 -26.75
N GLU A 219 43.78 -39.88 -27.40
CA GLU A 219 43.76 -39.75 -28.86
C GLU A 219 45.02 -40.36 -29.49
N LYS A 220 46.21 -39.99 -28.99
CA LYS A 220 47.48 -40.56 -29.48
C LYS A 220 47.54 -42.08 -29.32
N LYS A 221 47.12 -42.60 -28.16
CA LYS A 221 47.09 -44.05 -27.90
C LYS A 221 46.09 -44.77 -28.80
N LEU A 222 44.91 -44.20 -29.04
CA LEU A 222 43.90 -44.76 -29.93
C LEU A 222 44.37 -44.75 -31.40
N GLN A 223 45.02 -43.67 -31.85
CA GLN A 223 45.61 -43.60 -33.18
C GLN A 223 46.69 -44.66 -33.38
N TYR A 224 47.58 -44.84 -32.38
CA TYR A 224 48.58 -45.91 -32.40
C TYR A 224 47.95 -47.31 -32.49
N LEU A 225 46.90 -47.58 -31.70
CA LEU A 225 46.17 -48.84 -31.78
C LEU A 225 45.52 -49.05 -33.14
N LEU A 226 44.93 -48.00 -33.71
CA LEU A 226 44.28 -48.05 -35.02
C LEU A 226 45.29 -48.39 -36.12
N GLN A 227 46.48 -47.79 -36.07
CA GLN A 227 47.57 -48.13 -36.97
C GLN A 227 48.05 -49.57 -36.79
N ARG A 228 48.23 -50.04 -35.54
CA ARG A 228 48.58 -51.45 -35.29
C ARG A 228 47.54 -52.41 -35.86
N VAL A 229 46.25 -52.14 -35.67
CA VAL A 229 45.17 -52.98 -36.21
C VAL A 229 45.19 -52.97 -37.73
N ALA A 230 45.47 -51.84 -38.38
CA ALA A 230 45.61 -51.78 -39.83
C ALA A 230 46.82 -52.56 -40.36
N ASP A 231 47.90 -52.60 -39.58
CA ASP A 231 49.14 -53.34 -39.91
C ASP A 231 49.05 -54.85 -39.57
N LEU A 232 47.99 -55.31 -38.90
CA LEU A 232 47.78 -56.73 -38.59
C LEU A 232 47.34 -57.51 -39.86
N PRO A 233 47.92 -58.68 -40.14
CA PRO A 233 47.50 -59.49 -41.29
C PRO A 233 46.08 -60.05 -41.11
N PRO A 234 45.30 -60.21 -42.20
CA PRO A 234 43.87 -60.60 -42.17
C PRO A 234 43.56 -61.88 -41.38
N ASP A 235 44.50 -62.83 -41.33
CA ASP A 235 44.34 -64.12 -40.64
C ASP A 235 44.22 -63.99 -39.11
N SER A 236 44.69 -62.88 -38.53
CA SER A 236 44.66 -62.63 -37.08
C SER A 236 43.28 -62.21 -36.57
N HIS A 237 42.38 -61.82 -37.47
CA HIS A 237 41.03 -61.37 -37.14
C HIS A 237 40.00 -62.51 -37.14
N SER A 238 40.41 -63.71 -37.55
CA SER A 238 39.51 -64.87 -37.48
C SER A 238 39.47 -65.37 -36.03
N LEU A 239 38.33 -65.16 -35.38
CA LEU A 239 37.91 -65.90 -34.20
C LEU A 239 37.48 -67.31 -34.61
N ASP A 240 38.21 -67.90 -35.55
CA ASP A 240 37.88 -69.20 -36.12
C ASP A 240 38.24 -70.25 -35.08
N GLU A 241 37.28 -71.10 -34.72
CA GLU A 241 37.52 -72.23 -33.81
C GLU A 241 38.58 -73.21 -34.38
N ASN A 242 39.05 -72.97 -35.62
CA ASN A 242 40.11 -73.71 -36.30
C ASN A 242 41.53 -73.18 -36.04
N ASN A 243 41.71 -72.06 -35.32
CA ASN A 243 43.05 -71.62 -34.90
C ASN A 243 43.56 -72.56 -33.80
N GLU A 244 44.43 -73.50 -34.18
CA GLU A 244 45.03 -74.49 -33.27
C GLU A 244 45.60 -73.86 -31.99
N THR A 245 46.20 -72.68 -32.09
CA THR A 245 46.83 -72.00 -30.95
C THR A 245 45.78 -71.54 -29.95
N PHE A 246 44.67 -70.97 -30.44
CA PHE A 246 43.56 -70.56 -29.61
C PHE A 246 42.92 -71.76 -28.90
N VAL A 247 42.69 -72.85 -29.62
CA VAL A 247 42.15 -74.10 -29.05
C VAL A 247 43.08 -74.66 -27.96
N LYS A 248 44.40 -74.65 -28.18
CA LYS A 248 45.39 -75.12 -27.20
C LYS A 248 45.38 -74.27 -25.93
N VAL A 249 45.43 -72.94 -26.05
CA VAL A 249 45.40 -72.02 -24.91
C VAL A 249 44.08 -72.12 -24.14
N ARG A 250 42.95 -72.16 -24.85
CA ARG A 250 41.62 -72.34 -24.24
C ARG A 250 41.54 -73.62 -23.43
N ASN A 251 41.91 -74.76 -24.03
CA ASN A 251 41.86 -76.06 -23.36
C ASN A 251 42.84 -76.12 -22.16
N PHE A 252 44.00 -75.44 -22.25
CA PHE A 252 44.94 -75.33 -21.15
C PHE A 252 44.36 -74.53 -19.97
N LEU A 253 43.72 -73.40 -20.25
CA LEU A 253 43.06 -72.57 -19.22
C LEU A 253 41.90 -73.32 -18.57
N GLU A 254 41.07 -74.02 -19.35
CA GLU A 254 39.95 -74.80 -18.81
C GLU A 254 40.42 -75.92 -17.88
N LYS A 255 41.48 -76.65 -18.28
CA LYS A 255 42.11 -77.67 -17.42
C LYS A 255 42.73 -77.08 -16.17
N THR A 256 43.41 -75.93 -16.28
CA THR A 256 44.06 -75.29 -15.13
C THR A 256 43.03 -74.76 -14.15
N THR A 257 41.94 -74.18 -14.65
CA THR A 257 40.84 -73.64 -13.85
C THR A 257 40.08 -74.76 -13.13
N ALA A 258 39.84 -75.88 -13.81
CA ALA A 258 39.16 -77.04 -13.23
C ALA A 258 39.99 -77.72 -12.11
N ASN A 259 41.32 -77.62 -12.16
CA ASN A 259 42.22 -78.23 -11.18
C ASN A 259 42.65 -77.29 -10.05
N ASP A 260 42.28 -76.00 -10.09
CA ASP A 260 42.62 -75.04 -9.05
C ASP A 260 41.65 -75.17 -7.86
N PRO A 261 42.14 -75.50 -6.65
CA PRO A 261 41.31 -75.73 -5.46
C PRO A 261 40.52 -74.49 -5.02
N LYS A 262 40.88 -73.28 -5.49
CA LYS A 262 40.14 -72.05 -5.18
C LYS A 262 38.89 -71.85 -6.05
N ASN A 263 38.80 -72.57 -7.16
CA ASN A 263 37.67 -72.43 -8.09
C ASN A 263 36.56 -73.42 -7.70
N LEU A 264 35.56 -72.91 -6.98
CA LEU A 264 34.40 -73.69 -6.54
C LEU A 264 33.28 -73.65 -7.57
N LYS A 265 32.53 -74.76 -7.70
CA LYS A 265 31.33 -74.83 -8.54
C LYS A 265 30.23 -73.89 -8.02
N ILE A 266 29.66 -73.10 -8.92
CA ILE A 266 28.50 -72.24 -8.63
C ILE A 266 27.23 -73.03 -8.95
N SER A 267 26.29 -73.12 -8.01
CA SER A 267 24.95 -73.65 -8.33
C SER A 267 24.19 -72.64 -9.19
N LEU A 268 23.57 -73.12 -10.26
CA LEU A 268 22.79 -72.32 -11.21
C LEU A 268 21.28 -72.34 -10.89
N ASP A 269 20.90 -72.77 -9.68
CA ASP A 269 19.50 -72.78 -9.25
C ASP A 269 18.90 -71.36 -9.28
N ASP A 270 17.67 -71.25 -9.77
CA ASP A 270 16.92 -69.99 -9.87
C ASP A 270 16.66 -69.44 -8.46
N ILE A 271 17.26 -68.29 -8.15
CA ILE A 271 17.20 -67.59 -6.86
C ILE A 271 15.75 -67.26 -6.45
N GLY A 272 14.78 -67.41 -7.35
CA GLY A 272 13.36 -67.21 -7.09
C GLY A 272 12.61 -68.31 -6.31
N SER A 273 13.21 -69.47 -5.98
CA SER A 273 12.42 -70.57 -5.35
C SER A 273 12.98 -71.22 -4.08
N SER A 274 14.12 -70.79 -3.54
CA SER A 274 14.64 -71.36 -2.29
C SER A 274 15.08 -70.25 -1.33
N ILE A 275 14.22 -69.98 -0.34
CA ILE A 275 14.64 -69.33 0.91
C ILE A 275 15.54 -70.36 1.60
N GLN A 276 16.85 -70.22 1.47
CA GLN A 276 17.80 -71.03 2.25
C GLN A 276 17.77 -70.56 3.71
N ASP A 277 17.52 -71.52 4.60
CA ASP A 277 17.63 -71.38 6.05
C ASP A 277 19.11 -71.10 6.42
N PRO A 278 19.44 -70.03 7.18
CA PRO A 278 20.83 -69.63 7.47
C PRO A 278 21.70 -70.65 8.24
N PHE A 279 21.19 -71.82 8.60
CA PHE A 279 21.90 -72.83 9.41
C PHE A 279 22.08 -74.20 8.74
N ASP A 280 21.75 -74.36 7.46
CA ASP A 280 21.97 -75.64 6.78
C ASP A 280 23.40 -75.73 6.22
N PHE A 281 24.32 -76.21 7.07
CA PHE A 281 25.70 -76.56 6.71
C PHE A 281 25.83 -78.00 6.20
N ALA A 282 24.88 -78.46 5.39
CA ALA A 282 25.07 -79.68 4.62
C ALA A 282 26.22 -79.44 3.63
N ASP A 283 27.27 -80.26 3.79
CA ASP A 283 28.50 -80.32 2.99
C ASP A 283 28.17 -80.17 1.50
N LYS A 284 28.33 -78.96 0.96
CA LYS A 284 28.01 -78.67 -0.45
C LYS A 284 29.10 -79.32 -1.27
N ASP A 285 28.82 -80.52 -1.78
CA ASP A 285 29.61 -81.27 -2.76
C ASP A 285 30.53 -80.35 -3.57
N HIS A 286 31.79 -80.32 -3.17
CA HIS A 286 32.85 -79.55 -3.84
C HIS A 286 33.24 -80.28 -5.13
N GLY A 287 32.32 -80.30 -6.09
CA GLY A 287 32.54 -80.80 -7.44
C GLY A 287 33.36 -79.81 -8.27
N LEU A 288 34.11 -80.36 -9.23
CA LEU A 288 34.89 -79.65 -10.26
C LEU A 288 34.08 -78.49 -10.90
N VAL A 289 34.80 -77.41 -11.24
CA VAL A 289 34.27 -76.25 -11.97
C VAL A 289 33.53 -76.69 -13.23
N LEU A 290 32.38 -76.06 -13.52
CA LEU A 290 31.60 -76.36 -14.73
C LEU A 290 32.43 -76.09 -16.00
N THR A 291 32.57 -77.12 -16.83
CA THR A 291 33.23 -76.98 -18.14
C THR A 291 32.30 -76.31 -19.15
N ARG A 292 32.87 -75.83 -20.26
CA ARG A 292 32.11 -75.29 -21.39
C ARG A 292 31.07 -76.28 -21.89
N GLU A 293 31.43 -77.56 -21.98
CA GLU A 293 30.52 -78.62 -22.41
C GLU A 293 29.37 -78.81 -21.42
N ASP A 294 29.62 -78.71 -20.12
CA ASP A 294 28.58 -78.81 -19.09
C ASP A 294 27.59 -77.64 -19.17
N ILE A 295 28.10 -76.41 -19.29
CA ILE A 295 27.28 -75.20 -19.45
C ILE A 295 26.43 -75.30 -20.71
N LYS A 296 27.01 -75.75 -21.82
CA LYS A 296 26.28 -75.95 -23.09
C LYS A 296 25.18 -77.00 -22.95
N LYS A 297 25.47 -78.15 -22.32
CA LYS A 297 24.47 -79.20 -22.07
C LYS A 297 23.33 -78.66 -21.21
N GLN A 298 23.63 -77.95 -20.13
CA GLN A 298 22.62 -77.38 -19.24
C GLN A 298 21.78 -76.30 -19.93
N GLY A 299 22.40 -75.47 -20.77
CA GLY A 299 21.69 -74.52 -21.63
C GLY A 299 20.73 -75.20 -22.61
N LEU A 300 21.12 -76.32 -23.21
CA LEU A 300 20.24 -77.13 -24.06
C LEU A 300 19.07 -77.72 -23.27
N TYR A 301 19.30 -78.24 -22.06
CA TYR A 301 18.23 -78.70 -21.17
C TYR A 301 17.25 -77.58 -20.79
N LEU A 302 17.74 -76.37 -20.54
CA LEU A 302 16.89 -75.20 -20.26
C LEU A 302 16.05 -74.80 -21.48
N ILE A 303 16.64 -74.81 -22.67
CA ILE A 303 15.91 -74.52 -23.91
C ILE A 303 14.83 -75.58 -24.17
N GLU A 304 15.14 -76.87 -23.99
CA GLU A 304 14.19 -77.96 -24.18
C GLU A 304 13.06 -77.95 -23.14
N SER A 305 13.37 -77.69 -21.87
CA SER A 305 12.37 -77.63 -20.80
C SER A 305 11.39 -76.48 -21.01
N LYS A 306 11.85 -75.29 -21.42
CA LYS A 306 10.97 -74.17 -21.78
C LYS A 306 10.18 -74.41 -23.06
N LYS A 307 10.73 -75.12 -24.06
CA LYS A 307 9.97 -75.57 -25.25
C LYS A 307 8.87 -76.56 -24.93
N LYS A 308 9.06 -77.44 -23.92
CA LYS A 308 8.05 -78.43 -23.48
C LYS A 308 6.94 -77.80 -22.63
N GLY A 309 7.19 -76.70 -21.92
CA GLY A 309 6.18 -75.97 -21.13
C GLY A 309 5.08 -75.28 -21.94
N GLY A 310 5.30 -75.02 -23.24
CA GLY A 310 4.33 -74.38 -24.15
C GLY A 310 3.22 -75.30 -24.67
N LYS A 311 3.19 -76.59 -24.29
CA LYS A 311 2.12 -77.54 -24.62
C LYS A 311 1.38 -78.00 -23.35
N LYS A 312 0.67 -77.08 -22.70
CA LYS A 312 -0.53 -77.41 -21.93
C LYS A 312 -1.66 -76.50 -22.42
N LYS A 313 -2.65 -77.14 -23.05
CA LYS A 313 -4.01 -76.59 -23.20
C LYS A 313 -4.62 -76.36 -21.84
#